data_AF-A6RBV3-F1
#
_entry.id   AF-A6RBV3-F1
#
_cell.length_a   1.000
_cell.length_b   1.000
_cell.length_c   1.000
_cell.angle_alpha   90.00
_cell.angle_beta   90.00
_cell.angle_gamma   90.00
#
_symmetry.space_group_name_H-M   'P 1'
#
loop_
_entity.id
_entity.type
_entity.pdbx_description
1 polymer ?
#
loop_
_entity_poly.entity_id
_entity_poly.type
_entity_poly.pdbx_seq_one_letter_code
_entity_poly.pdbx_strand_id
1 'polypeptide(L)'
;MIRNGKNIYDFVDPDIESKLAALEEEEEKLEAEGYYDSDESVEDAEEANIRMKADLIREKQQLIRNASKMRKSLKNRALIPRSAKARKLSEMQSHLESIGFDAASASTRVQGQTQSQTQSRGRGLTRSDMEIADAMDIDGSGDDRNATRQELLQRAKSRARSQAPANRLVDGITDMKSRSKADKMAKLAQIKMNRMARQGEADRHTTASLPKHLFSGKRGMGKTQRR
;
A
#
# COMPACT_ATOMS: atom_id res chain seq x y z
N MET A 1 -7.72 -36.83 -61.44
CA MET A 1 -6.96 -37.70 -60.50
C MET A 1 -5.84 -36.84 -59.95
N ILE A 2 -5.77 -36.65 -58.63
CA ILE A 2 -4.83 -35.72 -57.97
C ILE A 2 -3.95 -36.53 -57.03
N ARG A 3 -2.64 -36.29 -57.03
CA ARG A 3 -1.67 -36.95 -56.15
C ARG A 3 -0.81 -35.90 -55.46
N ASN A 4 -0.74 -35.95 -54.12
CA ASN A 4 0.03 -35.00 -53.29
C ASN A 4 -0.19 -33.52 -53.67
N GLY A 5 -1.43 -33.14 -53.97
CA GLY A 5 -1.80 -31.76 -54.32
C GLY A 5 -1.46 -31.32 -55.76
N LYS A 6 -0.88 -32.21 -56.59
CA LYS A 6 -0.59 -31.95 -58.01
C LYS A 6 -1.50 -32.78 -58.92
N ASN A 7 -1.93 -32.19 -60.03
CA ASN A 7 -2.76 -32.86 -61.03
C ASN A 7 -1.90 -33.79 -61.88
N ILE A 8 -2.33 -35.04 -62.06
CA ILE A 8 -1.54 -36.05 -62.77
C ILE A 8 -1.41 -35.71 -64.26
N TYR A 9 -2.44 -35.10 -64.86
CA TYR A 9 -2.45 -34.76 -66.29
C TYR A 9 -1.34 -33.78 -66.69
N ASP A 10 -0.81 -32.99 -65.75
CA ASP A 10 0.27 -32.03 -66.02
C ASP A 10 1.64 -32.73 -66.11
N PHE A 11 1.72 -34.02 -65.74
CA PHE A 11 2.93 -34.84 -65.71
C PHE A 11 2.78 -36.09 -66.60
N VAL A 12 2.05 -36.00 -67.72
CA VAL A 12 1.94 -37.09 -68.73
C VAL A 12 2.55 -36.60 -70.05
N ASP A 13 3.78 -37.02 -70.33
CA ASP A 13 4.58 -36.66 -71.51
C ASP A 13 5.41 -37.89 -71.93
N PRO A 14 5.46 -38.26 -73.23
CA PRO A 14 6.27 -39.38 -73.72
C PRO A 14 7.77 -39.30 -73.36
N ASP A 15 8.31 -38.10 -73.15
CA ASP A 15 9.74 -37.90 -72.86
C ASP A 15 10.05 -37.73 -71.36
N ILE A 16 9.15 -38.14 -70.46
CA ILE A 16 9.35 -37.99 -69.01
C ILE A 16 10.57 -38.74 -68.47
N GLU A 17 10.85 -39.92 -69.00
CA GLU A 17 11.98 -40.75 -68.54
C GLU A 17 13.33 -40.10 -68.88
N SER A 18 13.46 -39.40 -70.01
CA SER A 18 14.69 -38.69 -70.38
C SER A 18 14.90 -37.42 -69.57
N LYS A 19 13.83 -36.66 -69.28
CA LYS A 19 13.86 -35.49 -68.40
C LYS A 19 14.16 -35.87 -66.95
N LEU A 20 13.67 -37.03 -66.49
CA LEU A 20 13.97 -37.55 -65.16
C LEU A 20 15.45 -37.92 -65.04
N ALA A 21 16.02 -38.64 -66.01
CA ALA A 21 17.44 -39.00 -66.01
C ALA A 21 18.37 -37.76 -66.01
N ALA A 22 18.02 -36.73 -66.79
CA ALA A 22 18.77 -35.47 -66.79
C ALA A 22 18.73 -34.75 -65.43
N LEU A 23 17.60 -34.81 -64.73
CA LEU A 23 17.45 -34.27 -63.38
C LEU A 23 18.21 -35.11 -62.33
N GLU A 24 18.22 -36.44 -62.47
CA GLU A 24 18.97 -37.33 -61.58
C GLU A 24 20.49 -37.07 -61.69
N GLU A 25 21.02 -36.86 -62.89
CA GLU A 25 22.44 -36.48 -63.09
C GLU A 25 22.77 -35.07 -62.55
N GLU A 26 21.81 -34.15 -62.58
CA GLU A 26 21.97 -32.81 -62.02
C GLU A 26 21.96 -32.84 -60.49
N GLU A 27 21.02 -33.57 -59.88
CA GLU A 27 20.96 -33.77 -58.43
C GLU A 27 22.20 -34.53 -57.91
N GLU A 28 22.69 -35.55 -58.62
CA GLU A 28 23.91 -36.27 -58.23
C GLU A 28 25.15 -35.35 -58.24
N LYS A 29 25.22 -34.39 -59.18
CA LYS A 29 26.26 -33.36 -59.16
C LYS A 29 26.11 -32.41 -57.97
N LEU A 30 24.88 -31.98 -57.67
CA LEU A 30 24.60 -31.10 -56.54
C LEU A 30 24.87 -31.77 -55.18
N GLU A 31 24.55 -33.06 -55.06
CA GLU A 31 24.89 -33.89 -53.90
C GLU A 31 26.42 -34.08 -53.78
N ALA A 32 27.11 -34.35 -54.88
CA ALA A 32 28.57 -34.48 -54.89
C ALA A 32 29.31 -33.16 -54.58
N GLU A 33 28.71 -32.02 -54.96
CA GLU A 33 29.19 -30.68 -54.58
C GLU A 33 28.87 -30.32 -53.12
N GLY A 34 28.14 -31.16 -52.39
CA GLY A 34 27.79 -30.97 -50.99
C GLY A 34 26.69 -29.93 -50.75
N TYR A 35 25.83 -29.65 -51.75
CA TYR A 35 24.74 -28.66 -51.63
C TYR A 35 23.76 -29.00 -50.50
N TYR A 36 23.59 -30.30 -50.22
CA TYR A 36 22.73 -30.82 -49.16
C TYR A 36 23.51 -31.26 -47.90
N ASP A 37 24.81 -30.96 -47.82
CA ASP A 37 25.61 -31.29 -46.64
C ASP A 37 25.29 -30.28 -45.51
N SER A 38 24.24 -30.58 -44.75
CA SER A 38 23.79 -29.80 -43.60
C SER A 38 24.51 -30.22 -42.31
N ASP A 39 25.73 -30.74 -42.40
CA ASP A 39 26.50 -31.11 -41.21
C ASP A 39 26.85 -29.84 -40.42
N GLU A 40 25.98 -29.55 -39.46
CA GLU A 40 26.18 -28.57 -38.41
C GLU A 40 27.39 -29.04 -37.60
N SER A 41 28.52 -28.35 -37.79
CA SER A 41 29.76 -28.65 -37.07
C SER A 41 29.48 -28.81 -35.59
N VAL A 42 29.90 -29.94 -35.01
CA VAL A 42 29.70 -30.25 -33.59
C VAL A 42 30.23 -29.09 -32.74
N GLU A 43 29.33 -28.42 -32.01
CA GLU A 43 29.69 -27.25 -31.19
C GLU A 43 30.72 -27.64 -30.12
N ASP A 44 31.80 -26.86 -30.03
CA ASP A 44 32.79 -27.00 -28.98
C ASP A 44 32.14 -26.78 -27.60
N ALA A 45 32.63 -27.51 -26.59
CA ALA A 45 32.11 -27.41 -25.22
C ALA A 45 32.15 -25.97 -24.67
N GLU A 46 33.09 -25.14 -25.13
CA GLU A 46 33.15 -23.72 -24.77
C GLU A 46 32.02 -22.91 -25.41
N GLU A 47 31.68 -23.17 -26.68
CA GLU A 47 30.60 -22.46 -27.38
C GLU A 47 29.23 -22.78 -26.78
N ALA A 48 28.98 -24.06 -26.47
CA ALA A 48 27.77 -24.47 -25.76
C ALA A 48 27.63 -23.78 -24.38
N ASN A 49 28.74 -23.66 -23.64
CA ASN A 49 28.78 -22.95 -22.36
C ASN A 49 28.51 -21.44 -22.51
N ILE A 50 29.02 -20.82 -23.57
CA ILE A 50 28.77 -19.40 -23.87
C ILE A 50 27.29 -19.18 -24.19
N ARG A 51 26.67 -20.05 -25.02
CA ARG A 51 25.23 -19.97 -25.33
C ARG A 51 24.37 -20.13 -24.08
N MET A 52 24.65 -21.15 -23.26
CA MET A 52 23.93 -21.37 -22.00
C MET A 52 24.02 -20.17 -21.07
N LYS A 53 25.23 -19.61 -20.89
CA LYS A 53 25.42 -18.40 -20.07
C LYS A 53 24.70 -17.18 -20.64
N ALA A 54 24.71 -17.02 -21.97
CA ALA A 54 24.02 -15.92 -22.63
C ALA A 54 22.50 -15.97 -22.39
N ASP A 55 21.91 -17.16 -22.43
CA ASP A 55 20.48 -17.33 -22.18
C ASP A 55 20.12 -17.04 -20.73
N LEU A 56 20.92 -17.52 -19.76
CA LEU A 56 20.76 -17.17 -18.34
C LEU A 56 20.83 -15.64 -18.11
N ILE A 57 21.73 -14.94 -18.81
CA ILE A 57 21.83 -13.48 -18.73
C ILE A 57 20.57 -12.82 -19.30
N ARG A 58 20.09 -13.26 -20.47
CA ARG A 58 18.87 -12.73 -21.11
C ARG A 58 17.66 -12.90 -20.20
N GLU A 59 17.47 -14.08 -19.63
CA GLU A 59 16.40 -14.36 -18.68
C GLU A 59 16.48 -13.46 -17.44
N LYS A 60 17.66 -13.35 -16.82
CA LYS A 60 17.84 -12.50 -15.64
C LYS A 60 17.56 -11.02 -15.95
N GLN A 61 17.97 -10.54 -17.12
CA GLN A 61 17.66 -9.17 -17.57
C GLN A 61 16.15 -8.97 -17.78
N GLN A 62 15.45 -9.94 -18.38
CA GLN A 62 14.00 -9.89 -18.55
C GLN A 62 13.28 -9.84 -17.20
N LEU A 63 13.69 -10.67 -16.23
CA LEU A 63 13.14 -10.65 -14.87
C LEU A 63 13.35 -9.29 -14.18
N ILE A 64 14.55 -8.70 -14.28
CA ILE A 64 14.84 -7.36 -13.73
C ILE A 64 13.96 -6.28 -14.38
N ARG A 65 13.75 -6.38 -15.70
CA ARG A 65 12.89 -5.45 -16.45
C ARG A 65 11.43 -5.58 -16.01
N ASN A 66 10.92 -6.80 -15.87
CA ASN A 66 9.56 -7.07 -15.42
C ASN A 66 9.33 -6.59 -13.98
N ALA A 67 10.25 -6.90 -13.05
CA ALA A 67 10.20 -6.40 -11.68
C ALA A 67 10.23 -4.86 -11.62
N SER A 68 11.04 -4.22 -12.47
CA SER A 68 11.11 -2.75 -12.56
C SER A 68 9.82 -2.13 -13.11
N LYS A 69 9.18 -2.75 -14.10
CA LYS A 69 7.88 -2.32 -14.62
C LYS A 69 6.81 -2.38 -13.53
N MET A 70 6.74 -3.49 -12.79
CA MET A 70 5.80 -3.65 -11.67
C MET A 70 6.06 -2.63 -10.55
N ARG A 71 7.32 -2.31 -10.26
CA ARG A 71 7.69 -1.32 -9.24
C ARG A 71 7.37 0.12 -9.65
N LYS A 72 7.51 0.47 -10.93
CA LYS A 72 7.39 1.85 -11.45
C LYS A 72 6.00 2.19 -12.00
N SER A 73 4.93 1.69 -11.38
CA SER A 73 3.55 2.08 -11.76
C SER A 73 3.25 3.54 -11.34
N LEU A 74 3.81 4.50 -12.06
CA LEU A 74 3.72 5.95 -11.79
C LEU A 74 2.41 6.59 -12.26
N LYS A 75 1.58 5.87 -13.04
CA LYS A 75 0.35 6.43 -13.62
C LYS A 75 -0.72 6.74 -12.57
N ASN A 76 -0.73 6.01 -11.44
CA ASN A 76 -1.82 6.10 -10.44
C ASN A 76 -1.35 6.36 -8.99
N ARG A 77 -0.04 6.43 -8.69
CA ARG A 77 0.47 6.74 -7.34
C ARG A 77 1.95 7.16 -7.34
N ALA A 78 2.31 8.01 -6.37
CA ALA A 78 3.70 8.35 -6.09
C ALA A 78 4.45 7.17 -5.44
N LEU A 79 5.76 7.09 -5.68
CA LEU A 79 6.63 6.10 -5.04
C LEU A 79 6.92 6.51 -3.59
N ILE A 80 6.55 5.65 -2.63
CA ILE A 80 6.93 5.83 -1.22
C ILE A 80 8.46 5.81 -1.10
N PRO A 81 9.09 6.80 -0.42
CA PRO A 81 10.54 6.89 -0.28
C PRO A 81 11.11 5.68 0.49
N ARG A 82 12.34 5.28 0.16
CA ARG A 82 12.99 4.12 0.78
C ARG A 82 13.25 4.31 2.28
N SER A 83 13.50 5.54 2.72
CA SER A 83 13.73 5.88 4.13
C SER A 83 12.52 5.62 5.03
N ALA A 84 11.31 5.74 4.49
CA ALA A 84 10.07 5.51 5.23
C ALA A 84 9.61 4.04 5.21
N LYS A 85 10.27 3.17 4.43
CA LYS A 85 9.89 1.75 4.32
C LYS A 85 10.75 0.90 5.24
N ALA A 86 10.12 0.19 6.16
CA ALA A 86 10.76 -0.91 6.88
C ALA A 86 11.00 -2.10 5.93
N ARG A 87 12.20 -2.69 6.00
CA ARG A 87 12.55 -3.94 5.30
C ARG A 87 12.75 -5.07 6.29
N LYS A 88 12.40 -6.29 5.89
CA LYS A 88 12.65 -7.48 6.70
C LYS A 88 14.12 -7.85 6.64
N LEU A 89 14.66 -8.30 7.78
CA LEU A 89 16.06 -8.73 7.89
C LEU A 89 16.33 -9.96 7.00
N SER A 90 15.38 -10.90 6.92
CA SER A 90 15.49 -12.10 6.08
C SER A 90 15.62 -11.77 4.58
N GLU A 91 14.85 -10.79 4.10
CA GLU A 91 14.92 -10.34 2.70
C GLU A 91 16.32 -9.77 2.38
N MET A 92 16.90 -9.00 3.31
CA MET A 92 18.25 -8.48 3.18
C MET A 92 19.30 -9.61 3.14
N GLN A 93 19.19 -10.60 4.03
CA GLN A 93 20.11 -11.74 4.09
C GLN A 93 20.12 -12.53 2.78
N SER A 94 18.92 -12.94 2.32
CA SER A 94 18.79 -13.70 1.08
C SER A 94 19.35 -12.96 -0.14
N HIS A 95 19.22 -11.63 -0.17
CA HIS A 95 19.75 -10.82 -1.25
C HIS A 95 21.28 -10.74 -1.24
N LEU A 96 21.89 -10.54 -0.07
CA LEU A 96 23.35 -10.50 0.07
C LEU A 96 23.99 -11.84 -0.28
N GLU A 97 23.39 -12.93 0.18
CA GLU A 97 23.83 -14.29 -0.14
C GLU A 97 23.70 -14.58 -1.64
N SER A 98 22.61 -14.16 -2.29
CA SER A 98 22.44 -14.30 -3.75
C SER A 98 23.48 -13.55 -4.59
N ILE A 99 24.13 -12.55 -4.00
CA ILE A 99 25.22 -11.78 -4.64
C ILE A 99 26.60 -12.36 -4.27
N GLY A 100 26.67 -13.19 -3.23
CA GLY A 100 27.92 -13.78 -2.73
C GLY A 100 28.58 -13.01 -1.58
N PHE A 101 27.85 -12.12 -0.89
CA PHE A 101 28.32 -11.43 0.30
C PHE A 101 27.95 -12.18 1.59
N ASP A 102 28.83 -12.12 2.60
CA ASP A 102 28.54 -12.66 3.93
C ASP A 102 27.41 -11.88 4.62
N ALA A 103 26.27 -12.55 4.81
CA ALA A 103 25.10 -11.99 5.50
C ALA A 103 25.23 -12.02 7.03
N ALA A 104 26.15 -12.82 7.59
CA ALA A 104 26.28 -13.01 9.03
C ALA A 104 26.72 -11.72 9.74
N SER A 105 27.78 -11.06 9.24
CA SER A 105 28.27 -9.79 9.78
C SER A 105 27.24 -8.65 9.76
N ALA A 106 26.39 -8.58 8.72
CA ALA A 106 25.31 -7.60 8.62
C ALA A 106 24.16 -7.90 9.59
N SER A 107 23.81 -9.17 9.75
CA SER A 107 22.68 -9.58 10.60
C SER A 107 22.95 -9.41 12.09
N THR A 108 24.17 -9.72 12.56
CA THR A 108 24.57 -9.58 13.97
C THR A 108 24.48 -8.13 14.44
N ARG A 109 24.89 -7.18 13.59
CA ARG A 109 24.79 -5.73 13.87
C ARG A 109 23.34 -5.29 14.09
N VAL A 110 22.41 -5.76 13.25
CA VAL A 110 21.00 -5.39 13.37
C VAL A 110 20.36 -6.04 14.61
N GLN A 111 20.68 -7.31 14.87
CA GLN A 111 20.21 -8.02 16.07
C GLN A 111 20.67 -7.32 17.36
N GLY A 112 21.93 -6.89 17.44
CA GLY A 112 22.46 -6.15 18.59
C GLY A 112 21.74 -4.81 18.85
N GLN A 113 21.32 -4.10 17.80
CA GLN A 113 20.53 -2.87 17.94
C GLN A 113 19.08 -3.16 18.40
N THR A 114 18.48 -4.26 17.97
CA THR A 114 17.13 -4.62 18.42
C THR A 114 17.09 -5.01 19.89
N GLN A 115 18.08 -5.79 20.37
CA GLN A 115 18.14 -6.24 21.77
C GLN A 115 18.28 -5.09 22.77
N SER A 116 18.98 -4.01 22.39
CA SER A 116 19.12 -2.80 23.22
C SER A 116 17.88 -1.89 23.23
N GLN A 117 17.02 -1.98 22.21
CA GLN A 117 15.75 -1.23 22.12
C GLN A 117 14.56 -1.98 22.77
N THR A 118 14.53 -3.30 22.71
CA THR A 118 13.46 -4.12 23.32
C THR A 118 13.59 -4.27 24.84
N GLN A 119 14.73 -3.88 25.41
CA GLN A 119 14.86 -3.64 26.85
C GLN A 119 14.11 -2.34 27.16
N SER A 120 12.79 -2.44 27.24
CA SER A 120 11.91 -1.33 27.58
C SER A 120 12.39 -0.67 28.87
N ARG A 121 12.85 0.58 28.78
CA ARG A 121 12.79 1.51 29.92
C ARG A 121 11.35 1.48 30.42
N GLY A 122 11.19 1.05 31.66
CA GLY A 122 10.00 0.37 32.14
C GLY A 122 8.66 1.09 31.95
N ARG A 123 7.62 0.25 32.07
CA ARG A 123 6.19 0.58 32.22
C ARG A 123 5.38 0.59 30.93
N GLY A 124 5.06 -0.61 30.44
CA GLY A 124 3.87 -0.81 29.62
C GLY A 124 2.61 -0.44 30.42
N LEU A 125 1.78 0.45 29.87
CA LEU A 125 0.50 0.88 30.46
C LEU A 125 -0.61 -0.19 30.32
N THR A 126 -0.29 -1.38 29.85
CA THR A 126 -1.20 -2.52 29.75
C THR A 126 -0.90 -3.53 30.86
N ARG A 127 -0.91 -3.09 32.12
CA ARG A 127 -1.24 -4.01 33.21
C ARG A 127 -2.75 -4.02 33.30
N SER A 128 -3.36 -5.07 32.78
CA SER A 128 -4.74 -5.42 33.09
C SER A 128 -4.90 -5.44 34.61
N ASP A 129 -5.90 -4.73 35.08
CA ASP A 129 -6.31 -4.59 36.48
C ASP A 129 -6.96 -5.89 36.99
N MET A 130 -6.25 -7.00 36.87
CA MET A 130 -6.62 -8.33 37.36
C MET A 130 -5.30 -8.97 37.81
N GLU A 131 -5.19 -9.29 39.10
CA GLU A 131 -3.98 -9.73 39.83
C GLU A 131 -3.13 -8.60 40.46
N ILE A 132 -3.74 -7.84 41.38
CA ILE A 132 -3.00 -7.25 42.51
C ILE A 132 -3.63 -7.84 43.78
N ALA A 133 -3.33 -9.11 44.04
CA ALA A 133 -3.70 -9.78 45.28
C ALA A 133 -2.60 -10.75 45.71
N ASP A 134 -1.32 -10.35 45.61
CA ASP A 134 -0.24 -10.97 46.42
C ASP A 134 1.13 -10.25 46.33
N ALA A 135 1.15 -8.94 46.56
CA ALA A 135 2.41 -8.24 46.83
C ALA A 135 2.37 -7.74 48.28
N MET A 136 2.82 -8.62 49.19
CA MET A 136 2.98 -8.33 50.61
C MET A 136 4.04 -7.24 50.81
N ASP A 137 3.60 -6.06 51.25
CA ASP A 137 4.45 -4.97 51.70
C ASP A 137 4.88 -5.27 53.14
N ILE A 138 6.10 -5.82 53.28
CA ILE A 138 6.72 -6.14 54.57
C ILE A 138 7.51 -4.92 55.08
N ASP A 139 7.12 -4.52 56.29
CA ASP A 139 7.83 -3.70 57.27
C ASP A 139 7.92 -2.17 57.09
N GLY A 140 7.01 -1.48 57.79
CA GLY A 140 7.20 -0.15 58.32
C GLY A 140 6.43 -0.04 59.64
N SER A 141 7.15 -0.11 60.76
CA SER A 141 6.67 -0.04 62.15
C SER A 141 5.57 1.00 62.39
N GLY A 142 4.55 0.60 63.14
CA GLY A 142 3.35 1.40 63.40
C GLY A 142 3.58 2.70 64.17
N ASP A 143 3.36 3.83 63.49
CA ASP A 143 2.67 5.03 64.02
C ASP A 143 2.10 5.96 62.90
N ASP A 144 2.35 5.67 61.62
CA ASP A 144 2.07 6.59 60.49
C ASP A 144 0.69 6.46 59.81
N ARG A 145 -0.33 5.91 60.50
CA ARG A 145 -1.69 5.81 59.91
C ARG A 145 -2.39 7.17 59.72
N ASN A 146 -1.94 8.20 60.43
CA ASN A 146 -2.48 9.57 60.31
C ASN A 146 -1.77 10.38 59.20
N ALA A 147 -0.47 10.16 58.98
CA ALA A 147 0.30 10.80 57.92
C ALA A 147 -0.21 10.36 56.53
N THR A 148 -0.44 9.06 56.36
CA THR A 148 -1.01 8.48 55.13
C THR A 148 -2.40 9.03 54.81
N ARG A 149 -3.28 9.20 55.82
CA ARG A 149 -4.62 9.79 55.64
C ARG A 149 -4.57 11.28 55.26
N GLN A 150 -3.70 12.06 55.89
CA GLN A 150 -3.51 13.47 55.53
C GLN A 150 -2.92 13.61 54.13
N GLU A 151 -1.96 12.77 53.75
CA GLU A 151 -1.36 12.76 52.43
C GLU A 151 -2.36 12.35 51.34
N LEU A 152 -3.20 11.34 51.61
CA LEU A 152 -4.33 10.95 50.75
C LEU A 152 -5.34 12.09 50.58
N LEU A 153 -5.66 12.82 51.66
CA LEU A 153 -6.55 13.99 51.61
C LEU A 153 -5.91 15.17 50.87
N GLN A 154 -4.61 15.40 51.02
CA GLN A 154 -3.87 16.42 50.26
C GLN A 154 -3.78 16.06 48.78
N ARG A 155 -3.62 14.77 48.45
CA ARG A 155 -3.68 14.24 47.09
C ARG A 155 -5.07 14.32 46.48
N ALA A 156 -6.12 14.11 47.27
CA ALA A 156 -7.50 14.34 46.84
C ALA A 156 -7.79 15.83 46.59
N LYS A 157 -7.27 16.73 47.44
CA LYS A 157 -7.38 18.18 47.27
C LYS A 157 -6.63 18.71 46.05
N SER A 158 -5.47 18.13 45.70
CA SER A 158 -4.76 18.47 44.45
C SER A 158 -5.47 17.90 43.21
N ARG A 159 -6.13 16.75 43.32
CA ARG A 159 -6.98 16.19 42.25
C ARG A 159 -8.29 16.94 42.04
N ALA A 160 -8.84 17.60 43.06
CA ALA A 160 -10.04 18.43 42.90
C ALA A 160 -9.82 19.63 41.96
N ARG A 161 -8.59 20.13 41.86
CA ARG A 161 -8.20 21.20 40.90
C ARG A 161 -7.92 20.68 39.48
N SER A 162 -7.86 19.36 39.27
CA SER A 162 -7.63 18.73 37.98
C SER A 162 -8.82 17.89 37.47
N GLN A 163 -9.97 17.96 38.15
CA GLN A 163 -11.22 17.50 37.55
C GLN A 163 -11.61 18.47 36.44
N ALA A 164 -11.83 17.94 35.24
CA ALA A 164 -12.42 18.70 34.15
C ALA A 164 -13.71 19.36 34.67
N PRO A 165 -14.03 20.61 34.27
CA PRO A 165 -15.26 21.25 34.70
C PRO A 165 -16.44 20.30 34.48
N ALA A 166 -17.23 20.07 35.53
CA ALA A 166 -18.38 19.18 35.45
C ALA A 166 -19.21 19.54 34.22
N ASN A 167 -19.65 18.52 33.47
CA ASN A 167 -20.39 18.76 32.24
C ASN A 167 -21.71 19.46 32.58
N ARG A 168 -21.76 20.77 32.31
CA ARG A 168 -22.92 21.65 32.58
C ARG A 168 -24.25 21.15 32.00
N LEU A 169 -24.21 20.28 30.98
CA LEU A 169 -25.42 19.71 30.38
C LEU A 169 -26.02 18.58 31.22
N VAL A 170 -25.21 17.94 32.07
CA VAL A 170 -25.58 16.75 32.84
C VAL A 170 -25.57 17.02 34.34
N ASP A 171 -24.86 18.03 34.81
CA ASP A 171 -24.66 18.35 36.23
C ASP A 171 -25.98 18.54 37.00
N GLY A 172 -27.01 19.10 36.38
CA GLY A 172 -28.34 19.28 36.97
C GLY A 172 -29.30 18.09 36.83
N ILE A 173 -28.89 17.00 36.16
CA ILE A 173 -29.76 15.89 35.80
C ILE A 173 -29.23 14.60 36.42
N THR A 174 -29.87 14.16 37.49
CA THR A 174 -29.41 13.02 38.30
C THR A 174 -29.81 11.66 37.72
N ASP A 175 -31.00 11.55 37.09
CA ASP A 175 -31.52 10.30 36.56
C ASP A 175 -31.23 10.12 35.05
N MET A 176 -30.81 8.91 34.67
CA MET A 176 -30.49 8.56 33.30
C MET A 176 -31.71 8.62 32.36
N LYS A 177 -32.92 8.27 32.84
CA LYS A 177 -34.13 8.40 32.01
C LYS A 177 -34.44 9.86 31.73
N SER A 178 -34.34 10.72 32.75
CA SER A 178 -34.53 12.16 32.60
C SER A 178 -33.53 12.81 31.63
N ARG A 179 -32.27 12.36 31.64
CA ARG A 179 -31.25 12.77 30.65
C ARG A 179 -31.64 12.38 29.22
N SER A 180 -32.04 11.13 29.02
CA SER A 180 -32.47 10.67 27.69
C SER A 180 -33.68 11.45 27.15
N LYS A 181 -34.57 11.89 28.05
CA LYS A 181 -35.71 12.75 27.71
C LYS A 181 -35.26 14.17 27.34
N ALA A 182 -34.33 14.75 28.09
CA ALA A 182 -33.75 16.06 27.79
C ALA A 182 -33.07 16.08 26.40
N ASP A 183 -32.26 15.05 26.09
CA ASP A 183 -31.60 14.91 24.78
C ASP A 183 -32.62 14.78 23.64
N LYS A 184 -33.72 14.04 23.85
CA LYS A 184 -34.81 13.93 22.86
C LYS A 184 -35.50 15.27 22.65
N MET A 185 -35.81 16.02 23.72
CA MET A 185 -36.43 17.34 23.62
C MET A 185 -35.53 18.34 22.89
N ALA A 186 -34.22 18.32 23.15
CA ALA A 186 -33.24 19.16 22.45
C ALA A 186 -33.21 18.86 20.94
N LYS A 187 -33.19 17.58 20.54
CA LYS A 187 -33.23 17.19 19.13
C LYS A 187 -34.53 17.61 18.44
N LEU A 188 -35.67 17.48 19.12
CA LEU A 188 -36.97 17.92 18.60
C LEU A 188 -37.00 19.44 18.38
N ALA A 189 -36.43 20.23 19.29
CA ALA A 189 -36.37 21.68 19.17
C ALA A 189 -35.54 22.14 17.95
N GLN A 190 -34.49 21.39 17.59
CA GLN A 190 -33.62 21.70 16.44
C GLN A 190 -34.28 21.43 15.07
N ILE A 191 -35.37 20.65 15.00
CA ILE A 191 -36.00 20.27 13.72
C ILE A 191 -36.40 21.49 12.88
N LYS A 192 -37.00 22.52 13.50
CA LYS A 192 -37.44 23.73 12.78
C LYS A 192 -36.28 24.46 12.11
N MET A 193 -35.14 24.49 12.78
CA MET A 193 -33.93 25.16 12.31
C MET A 193 -33.25 24.39 11.18
N ASN A 194 -33.13 23.06 11.35
CA ASN A 194 -32.60 22.16 10.34
C ASN A 194 -33.45 22.17 9.07
N ARG A 195 -34.78 22.27 9.22
CA ARG A 195 -35.71 22.43 8.08
C ARG A 195 -35.43 23.71 7.28
N MET A 196 -34.98 24.78 7.93
CA MET A 196 -34.59 26.03 7.28
C MET A 196 -33.10 26.06 6.89
N ALA A 197 -32.41 24.92 6.98
CA ALA A 197 -30.99 24.75 6.67
C ALA A 197 -30.05 25.76 7.35
N ARG A 198 -30.34 26.13 8.60
CA ARG A 198 -29.45 27.00 9.39
C ARG A 198 -28.22 26.23 9.86
N GLN A 199 -27.09 26.91 9.97
CA GLN A 199 -25.83 26.30 10.42
C GLN A 199 -25.84 25.95 11.92
N GLY A 200 -26.67 26.62 12.70
CA GLY A 200 -26.84 26.40 14.13
C GLY A 200 -27.72 27.47 14.77
N GLU A 201 -27.83 27.45 16.10
CA GLU A 201 -28.70 28.38 16.83
C GLU A 201 -28.27 29.85 16.76
N ALA A 202 -26.99 30.09 16.50
CA ALA A 202 -26.44 31.42 16.29
C ALA A 202 -26.79 32.01 14.92
N ASP A 203 -27.14 31.17 13.94
CA ASP A 203 -27.39 31.61 12.55
C ASP A 203 -28.80 32.20 12.40
N ARG A 204 -28.88 33.50 12.72
CA ARG A 204 -30.08 34.33 12.61
C ARG A 204 -30.03 35.30 11.42
N HIS A 205 -29.31 34.94 10.35
CA HIS A 205 -29.25 35.78 9.15
C HIS A 205 -30.65 35.94 8.53
N THR A 206 -30.98 37.17 8.12
CA THR A 206 -32.23 37.52 7.45
C THR A 206 -31.91 38.11 6.09
N THR A 207 -32.56 37.61 5.05
CA THR A 207 -32.39 38.10 3.68
C THR A 207 -33.42 39.19 3.39
N ALA A 208 -33.05 40.17 2.57
CA ALA A 208 -34.00 41.14 2.06
C ALA A 208 -34.95 40.46 1.05
N SER A 209 -36.26 40.65 1.20
CA SER A 209 -37.25 40.07 0.28
C SER A 209 -37.11 40.62 -1.14
N LEU A 210 -36.87 41.93 -1.28
CA LEU A 210 -36.67 42.61 -2.56
C LEU A 210 -35.49 43.59 -2.44
N PRO A 211 -34.26 43.22 -2.87
CA PRO A 211 -33.14 44.14 -2.89
C PRO A 211 -33.35 45.30 -3.86
N LYS A 212 -33.28 46.54 -3.34
CA LYS A 212 -33.57 47.78 -4.09
C LYS A 212 -32.82 47.90 -5.41
N HIS A 213 -31.53 47.58 -5.45
CA HIS A 213 -30.69 47.74 -6.64
C HIS A 213 -31.05 46.80 -7.80
N LEU A 214 -31.86 45.76 -7.55
CA LEU A 214 -32.38 44.89 -8.62
C LEU A 214 -33.72 45.38 -9.17
N PHE A 215 -34.57 45.98 -8.33
CA PHE A 215 -35.98 46.26 -8.66
C PHE A 215 -36.29 47.75 -8.81
N SER A 216 -35.35 48.64 -8.49
CA SER A 216 -35.54 50.09 -8.55
C SER A 216 -34.67 50.72 -9.63
N GLY A 217 -35.27 51.56 -10.48
CA GLY A 217 -34.61 52.28 -11.56
C GLY A 217 -34.78 51.63 -12.94
N LYS A 218 -34.50 52.39 -14.00
CA LYS A 218 -34.47 51.92 -15.39
C LYS A 218 -33.07 52.12 -15.97
N ARG A 219 -32.64 51.22 -16.87
CA ARG A 219 -31.35 51.36 -17.56
C ARG A 219 -31.50 52.36 -18.72
N GLY A 220 -30.81 53.49 -18.63
CA GLY A 220 -30.71 54.48 -19.70
C GLY A 220 -29.52 54.20 -20.64
N MET A 221 -29.34 55.06 -21.63
CA MET A 221 -28.15 55.06 -22.49
C MET A 221 -26.94 55.62 -21.72
N GLY A 222 -25.81 54.91 -21.73
CA GLY A 222 -24.57 55.32 -21.04
C GLY A 222 -24.14 54.35 -19.94
N LYS A 223 -23.62 54.89 -18.81
CA LYS A 223 -23.08 54.09 -17.70
C LYS A 223 -24.18 53.26 -17.03
N THR A 224 -23.90 51.98 -16.80
CA THR A 224 -24.80 51.01 -16.17
C THR A 224 -24.30 50.61 -14.77
N GLN A 225 -25.21 50.14 -13.91
CA GLN A 225 -24.91 49.80 -12.51
C GLN A 225 -24.21 48.45 -12.33
N ARG A 226 -24.31 47.54 -13.32
CA ARG A 226 -23.67 46.23 -13.33
C ARG A 226 -23.00 45.99 -14.67
N ARG A 227 -21.91 45.21 -14.65
CA ARG A 227 -21.16 44.80 -15.85
C ARG A 227 -21.97 43.87 -16.74
#